data_AF-A0AA86ZUI4-F1
#
_entry.id   AF-A0AA86ZUI4-F1
#
_cell.length_a   1.000
_cell.length_b   1.000
_cell.length_c   1.000
_cell.angle_alpha   90.00
_cell.angle_beta   90.00
_cell.angle_gamma   90.00
#
_symmetry.space_group_name_H-M   'P 1'
#
loop_
_entity.id
_entity.type
_entity.pdbx_description
1 polymer ?
#
loop_
_entity_poly.entity_id
_entity_poly.type
_entity_poly.pdbx_seq_one_letter_code
_entity_poly.pdbx_strand_id
1 'polypeptide(L)'
;MKKLKVRKIGNSLGSIFPKDWEVHDGELLSYTVDKKNHRVIIDLSKNDLEYDRALIEEGFKDFETGNFATEKEMKAIFGKYGWGK
;
A
#
# COMPACT_ATOMS: atom_id res chain seq x y z
N MET A 1 8.73 -14.29 -28.57
CA MET A 1 7.83 -13.83 -27.49
C MET A 1 7.93 -14.78 -26.30
N LYS A 2 8.33 -14.28 -25.13
CA LYS A 2 8.25 -15.04 -23.87
C LYS A 2 6.77 -15.15 -23.46
N LYS A 3 6.36 -16.26 -22.84
CA LYS A 3 4.98 -16.48 -22.38
C LYS A 3 4.97 -16.61 -20.87
N LEU A 4 4.00 -15.98 -20.21
CA LEU A 4 3.71 -16.20 -18.80
C LEU A 4 2.73 -17.38 -18.68
N LYS A 5 3.06 -18.35 -17.83
CA LYS A 5 2.16 -19.48 -17.55
C LYS A 5 1.30 -19.14 -16.34
N VAL A 6 -0.02 -19.16 -16.52
CA VAL A 6 -0.96 -19.01 -15.41
C VAL A 6 -1.18 -20.36 -14.74
N ARG A 7 -1.18 -20.38 -13.40
CA ARG A 7 -1.41 -21.57 -12.58
C ARG A 7 -2.31 -21.22 -11.40
N LYS A 8 -3.03 -22.22 -10.89
CA LYS A 8 -3.83 -22.08 -9.66
C LYS A 8 -2.89 -22.02 -8.45
N ILE A 9 -3.10 -21.05 -7.58
CA ILE A 9 -2.37 -20.86 -6.31
C ILE A 9 -3.43 -20.70 -5.22
N GLY A 10 -3.65 -21.75 -4.43
CA GLY A 10 -4.76 -21.79 -3.48
C GLY A 10 -6.11 -21.61 -4.18
N ASN A 11 -6.85 -20.58 -3.76
CA ASN A 11 -8.15 -20.20 -4.34
C ASN A 11 -8.05 -19.16 -5.47
N SER A 12 -6.83 -18.76 -5.85
CA SER A 12 -6.58 -17.71 -6.83
C SER A 12 -5.79 -18.23 -8.04
N LEU A 13 -5.61 -17.36 -9.03
CA LEU A 13 -4.73 -17.57 -10.17
C LEU A 13 -3.48 -16.70 -10.00
N GLY A 14 -2.32 -17.24 -10.37
CA GLY A 14 -1.06 -16.50 -10.40
C GLY A 14 -0.16 -16.94 -11.53
N SER A 15 0.94 -16.23 -11.74
CA SER A 15 1.97 -16.59 -12.72
C SER A 15 3.36 -16.58 -12.10
N ILE A 16 4.33 -17.12 -12.82
CA ILE A 16 5.74 -17.08 -12.43
C ILE A 16 6.33 -15.85 -13.10
N PHE A 17 6.81 -14.91 -12.29
CA PHE A 17 7.58 -13.79 -12.84
C PHE A 17 8.98 -14.26 -13.24
N PRO A 18 9.46 -13.85 -14.43
CA PRO A 18 10.82 -14.11 -14.86
C PRO A 18 11.85 -13.51 -13.89
N LYS A 19 12.99 -14.17 -13.69
CA LYS A 19 14.05 -13.67 -12.78
C LYS A 19 14.63 -12.33 -13.22
N ASP A 20 14.63 -12.05 -14.52
CA ASP A 20 15.07 -10.79 -15.12
C ASP A 20 14.15 -9.61 -14.83
N TRP A 21 13.01 -9.82 -14.15
CA TRP A 21 12.15 -8.74 -13.68
C TRP A 21 12.53 -8.22 -12.30
N GLU A 22 13.45 -8.89 -11.60
CA GLU A 22 13.97 -8.48 -10.29
C GLU A 22 12.88 -8.26 -9.21
N VAL A 23 11.72 -8.91 -9.38
CA VAL A 23 10.64 -8.90 -8.39
C VAL A 23 10.95 -9.88 -7.26
N HIS A 24 10.82 -9.42 -6.02
CA HIS A 24 11.11 -10.21 -4.83
C HIS A 24 9.85 -10.74 -4.14
N ASP A 25 10.02 -11.77 -3.30
CA ASP A 25 8.91 -12.31 -2.50
C ASP A 25 8.44 -11.27 -1.48
N GLY A 26 7.12 -11.07 -1.39
CA GLY A 26 6.50 -10.05 -0.52
C GLY A 26 6.35 -8.65 -1.13
N GLU A 27 6.89 -8.39 -2.32
CA GLU A 27 6.78 -7.10 -3.01
C GLU A 27 5.35 -6.87 -3.55
N LEU A 28 4.86 -5.64 -3.43
CA LEU A 28 3.56 -5.24 -3.97
C LEU A 28 3.75 -4.56 -5.32
N LEU A 29 3.16 -5.13 -6.37
CA LEU A 29 3.25 -4.56 -7.71
C LEU A 29 1.96 -3.85 -8.08
N SER A 30 2.10 -2.63 -8.58
CA SER A 30 1.00 -1.88 -9.19
C SER A 30 0.76 -2.37 -10.61
N TYR A 31 -0.50 -2.44 -11.03
CA TYR A 31 -0.85 -2.80 -12.40
C TYR A 31 -2.03 -1.99 -12.93
N THR A 32 -2.04 -1.77 -14.24
CA THR A 32 -3.15 -1.17 -14.98
C THR A 32 -3.66 -2.12 -16.05
N VAL A 33 -4.98 -2.16 -16.25
CA VAL A 33 -5.62 -2.97 -17.29
C VAL A 33 -6.13 -2.06 -18.40
N ASP A 34 -5.49 -2.14 -19.56
CA ASP A 34 -6.00 -1.55 -20.79
C ASP A 34 -6.98 -2.52 -21.46
N LYS A 35 -8.27 -2.31 -21.20
CA LYS A 35 -9.35 -3.13 -21.76
C LYS A 35 -9.49 -2.97 -23.27
N LYS A 36 -9.14 -1.82 -23.85
CA LYS A 36 -9.27 -1.60 -25.30
C LYS A 36 -8.26 -2.45 -26.06
N ASN A 37 -7.01 -2.44 -25.58
CA ASN A 37 -5.92 -3.20 -26.21
C ASN A 37 -5.74 -4.62 -25.64
N HIS A 38 -6.57 -5.04 -24.68
CA HIS A 38 -6.49 -6.33 -24.00
C HIS A 38 -5.12 -6.58 -23.37
N ARG A 39 -4.56 -5.56 -22.71
CA ARG A 39 -3.22 -5.61 -22.10
C ARG A 39 -3.30 -5.38 -20.61
N VAL A 40 -2.43 -6.07 -19.89
CA VAL A 40 -2.09 -5.75 -18.50
C VAL A 40 -0.69 -5.18 -18.49
N ILE A 41 -0.53 -4.02 -17.86
CA ILE A 41 0.76 -3.35 -17.68
C ILE A 41 1.05 -3.44 -16.19
N ILE A 42 2.13 -4.13 -15.85
CA ILE A 42 2.63 -4.23 -14.48
C ILE A 42 3.76 -3.21 -14.36
N ASP A 43 3.65 -2.32 -13.39
CA ASP A 43 4.70 -1.38 -13.08
C ASP A 43 5.73 -2.07 -12.17
N LEU A 44 6.97 -2.18 -12.67
CA LEU A 44 8.10 -2.75 -11.95
C LEU A 44 8.98 -1.65 -11.33
N SER A 45 8.58 -0.38 -11.45
CA SER A 45 9.26 0.69 -10.73
C SER A 45 9.02 0.51 -9.22
N LYS A 46 10.06 0.76 -8.44
CA LYS A 46 10.03 0.68 -6.97
C LYS A 46 9.29 1.89 -6.38
N ASN A 47 8.03 2.06 -6.75
CA ASN A 47 7.14 3.12 -6.24
C ASN A 47 6.77 2.91 -4.77
N ASP A 48 7.22 1.81 -4.14
CA ASP A 48 7.12 1.58 -2.70
C ASP A 48 7.71 2.76 -1.91
N LEU A 49 8.80 3.38 -2.39
CA LEU A 49 9.38 4.55 -1.74
C LEU A 49 8.46 5.78 -1.79
N GLU A 50 7.75 6.00 -2.90
CA GLU A 50 6.81 7.13 -3.01
C GLU A 50 5.52 6.86 -2.24
N TYR A 51 5.02 5.62 -2.27
CA TYR A 51 3.87 5.21 -1.49
C TYR A 51 4.14 5.28 0.01
N ASP A 52 5.27 4.71 0.47
CA ASP A 52 5.69 4.77 1.88
C ASP A 52 5.94 6.21 2.32
N ARG A 53 6.56 7.03 1.45
CA ARG A 53 6.72 8.46 1.72
C ARG A 53 5.36 9.15 1.81
N ALA A 54 4.43 8.89 0.90
CA ALA A 54 3.10 9.48 0.94
C ALA A 54 2.34 9.09 2.22
N LEU A 55 2.45 7.83 2.67
CA LEU A 55 1.85 7.33 3.90
C LEU A 55 2.44 8.03 5.14
N ILE A 56 3.77 8.18 5.18
CA ILE A 56 4.48 8.90 6.25
C ILE A 56 4.03 10.37 6.29
N GLU A 57 4.06 11.06 5.15
CA GLU A 57 3.67 12.46 5.03
C GLU A 57 2.17 12.67 5.39
N GLU A 58 1.29 11.74 5.01
CA GLU A 58 -0.13 11.77 5.41
C GLU A 58 -0.29 11.65 6.92
N GLY A 59 0.46 10.75 7.58
CA GLY A 59 0.44 10.63 9.04
C GLY A 59 0.94 11.89 9.76
N PHE A 60 1.82 12.67 9.14
CA PHE A 60 2.29 13.94 9.71
C PHE A 60 1.33 15.12 9.50
N LYS A 61 0.36 15.04 8.57
CA LYS A 61 -0.64 16.10 8.36
C LYS A 61 -1.51 16.36 9.58
N ASP A 62 -1.72 15.38 10.45
CA ASP A 62 -2.48 15.57 11.68
C ASP A 62 -1.79 16.57 12.62
N PHE A 63 -0.46 16.66 12.58
CA PHE A 63 0.30 17.67 13.33
C PHE A 63 0.23 19.05 12.68
N GLU A 64 0.25 19.13 11.35
CA GLU A 64 0.14 20.41 10.62
C GLU A 64 -1.26 21.02 10.69
N THR A 65 -2.30 20.18 10.67
CA THR A 65 -3.71 20.60 10.69
C THR A 65 -4.25 20.82 12.11
N GLY A 66 -3.44 20.57 13.15
CA GLY A 66 -3.86 20.68 14.54
C GLY A 66 -4.82 19.58 14.99
N ASN A 67 -4.93 18.49 14.23
CA ASN A 67 -5.69 17.28 14.58
C ASN A 67 -4.89 16.37 15.53
N PHE A 68 -4.21 16.95 16.50
CA PHE A 68 -3.57 16.25 17.59
C PHE A 68 -4.10 16.78 18.91
N ALA A 69 -4.19 15.91 19.92
CA ALA A 69 -4.63 16.29 21.25
C ALA A 69 -3.52 16.00 22.24
N THR A 70 -3.21 17.00 23.07
CA THR A 70 -2.34 16.79 24.23
C THR A 70 -3.03 15.88 25.25
N GLU A 71 -2.25 15.31 26.17
CA GLU A 71 -2.79 14.43 27.20
C GLU A 71 -3.86 15.11 28.07
N LYS A 72 -3.71 16.43 28.32
CA LYS A 72 -4.72 17.23 29.02
C LYS A 72 -6.02 17.34 28.20
N GLU A 73 -5.92 17.56 26.89
CA GLU A 73 -7.08 17.65 26.00
C GLU A 73 -7.77 16.30 25.82
N MET A 74 -7.01 15.22 25.69
CA MET A 74 -7.56 13.86 25.66
C MET A 74 -8.29 13.51 26.96
N LYS A 75 -7.73 13.87 28.12
CA LYS A 75 -8.39 13.70 29.41
C LYS A 75 -9.64 14.58 29.55
N ALA A 76 -9.64 15.78 28.98
CA ALA A 76 -10.80 16.66 28.97
C ALA A 76 -11.93 16.14 28.06
N ILE A 77 -11.60 15.63 26.87
CA ILE A 77 -12.57 15.18 25.87
C ILE A 77 -13.07 13.76 26.19
N PHE A 78 -12.16 12.85 26.54
CA PHE A 78 -12.44 11.42 26.70
C PHE A 78 -12.40 10.91 28.15
N GLY A 79 -12.14 11.77 29.14
CA GLY A 79 -12.14 11.38 30.54
C GLY A 79 -13.48 10.79 31.00
N LYS A 80 -14.60 11.25 30.42
CA LYS A 80 -15.94 10.67 30.65
C LYS A 80 -16.08 9.22 30.17
N TYR A 81 -15.20 8.76 29.28
CA TYR A 81 -15.13 7.39 28.78
C TYR A 81 -14.03 6.56 29.44
N GLY A 82 -13.39 7.08 30.51
CA GLY A 82 -12.37 6.35 31.27
C GLY A 82 -10.93 6.59 30.85
N TRP A 83 -10.67 7.54 29.93
CA TRP A 83 -9.31 7.90 29.55
C TRP A 83 -8.55 8.60 30.70
N GLY A 84 -7.35 8.14 31.04
CA GLY A 84 -6.48 8.72 32.06
C GLY A 84 -6.90 8.44 33.52
N LYS A 85 -7.64 7.35 33.75
CA LYS A 85 -7.88 6.74 35.06
C LYS A 85 -6.82 5.70 35.39
#